data_AF-A0A920J351-F1
#
_entry.id   AF-A0A920J351-F1
#
_cell.length_a   1.000
_cell.length_b   1.000
_cell.length_c   1.000
_cell.angle_alpha   90.00
_cell.angle_beta   90.00
_cell.angle_gamma   90.00
#
_symmetry.space_group_name_H-M   'P 1'
#
loop_
_entity.id
_entity.type
_entity.pdbx_description
1 polymer ?
#
loop_
_entity_poly.entity_id
_entity_poly.type
_entity_poly.pdbx_seq_one_letter_code
_entity_poly.pdbx_strand_id
1 'polypeptide(L)'
;MIGSAFDIAFMPFAYKMFPIVFVAWIATLFFMRYLFKEELAVVPEGKFEDSIPYKDKSLWNKALSVLGLMVILFMIHNTIHWEPWMVAGTGLILLTILAKEIEFEDVMKNMTHEIPLLMFFVALFMLVGGVEGSKFLEYLGQFIVPFLIDPVSGAVIQENFMITCIVLMWVAAIMSAAIDNIPFTAAMIPIIASLETVGVNIAALCWCLALGVGMGGNGTHIGSTLMFI
;
A
#
# COMPACT_ATOMS: atom_id res chain seq x y z
N MET A 1 0.44 -5.79 -2.02
CA MET A 1 1.23 -6.75 -1.21
C MET A 1 0.35 -7.61 -0.32
N ILE A 2 -0.35 -7.04 0.68
CA ILE A 2 -1.24 -7.82 1.56
C ILE A 2 -2.27 -8.64 0.76
N GLY A 3 -2.93 -8.05 -0.23
CA GLY A 3 -3.91 -8.77 -1.05
C GLY A 3 -3.33 -9.91 -1.89
N SER A 4 -2.11 -9.78 -2.40
CA SER A 4 -1.43 -10.87 -3.15
C SER A 4 -0.86 -11.93 -2.22
N ALA A 5 -0.42 -11.55 -1.02
CA ALA A 5 0.14 -12.48 -0.03
C ALA A 5 -0.92 -13.35 0.67
N PHE A 6 -2.15 -12.83 0.83
CA PHE A 6 -3.24 -13.50 1.55
C PHE A 6 -4.46 -13.80 0.65
N ASP A 7 -4.26 -13.80 -0.68
CA ASP A 7 -5.29 -14.09 -1.70
C ASP A 7 -6.58 -13.23 -1.55
N ILE A 8 -6.42 -11.97 -1.14
CA ILE A 8 -7.52 -11.02 -1.01
C ILE A 8 -7.67 -10.24 -2.30
N ALA A 9 -8.75 -10.51 -3.01
CA ALA A 9 -9.14 -9.77 -4.21
C ALA A 9 -9.34 -8.28 -3.93
N PHE A 10 -9.10 -7.43 -4.95
CA PHE A 10 -9.21 -5.98 -4.84
C PHE A 10 -10.60 -5.50 -4.40
N MET A 11 -11.69 -6.03 -4.98
CA MET A 11 -13.04 -5.55 -4.63
C MET A 11 -13.41 -5.80 -3.16
N PRO A 12 -13.25 -7.02 -2.58
CA PRO A 12 -13.41 -7.24 -1.15
C PRO A 12 -12.55 -6.33 -0.28
N PHE A 13 -11.29 -6.10 -0.68
CA PHE A 13 -10.39 -5.19 0.02
C PHE A 13 -10.89 -3.75 0.00
N ALA A 14 -11.28 -3.26 -1.18
CA ALA A 14 -11.84 -1.94 -1.37
C ALA A 14 -13.13 -1.76 -0.55
N TYR A 15 -14.06 -2.71 -0.58
CA TYR A 15 -15.29 -2.62 0.20
C TYR A 15 -15.07 -2.54 1.71
N LYS A 16 -14.05 -3.24 2.24
CA LYS A 16 -13.74 -3.21 3.68
C LYS A 16 -12.98 -1.94 4.08
N MET A 17 -12.03 -1.50 3.27
CA MET A 17 -11.18 -0.34 3.58
C MET A 17 -11.87 0.99 3.28
N PHE A 18 -12.69 1.06 2.22
CA PHE A 18 -13.28 2.30 1.73
C PHE A 18 -14.09 3.05 2.80
N PRO A 19 -15.00 2.44 3.57
CA PRO A 19 -15.75 3.17 4.60
C PRO A 19 -14.85 3.79 5.66
N ILE A 20 -13.81 3.07 6.09
CA ILE A 20 -12.88 3.51 7.13
C ILE A 20 -12.03 4.66 6.61
N VAL A 21 -11.46 4.52 5.41
CA VAL A 21 -10.66 5.55 4.75
C VAL A 21 -11.51 6.79 4.44
N PHE A 22 -12.77 6.61 4.03
CA PHE A 22 -13.68 7.71 3.74
C PHE A 22 -14.03 8.52 5.00
N VAL A 23 -14.30 7.85 6.12
CA VAL A 23 -14.50 8.52 7.42
C VAL A 23 -13.23 9.25 7.85
N ALA A 24 -12.07 8.62 7.73
CA ALA A 24 -10.78 9.25 8.03
C ALA A 24 -10.55 10.49 7.16
N TRP A 25 -10.84 10.42 5.86
CA TRP A 25 -10.72 11.53 4.93
C TRP A 25 -11.64 12.71 5.31
N ILE A 26 -12.90 12.45 5.65
CA ILE A 26 -13.82 13.48 6.16
C ILE A 26 -13.27 14.12 7.43
N ALA A 27 -12.77 13.31 8.37
CA ALA A 27 -12.16 13.82 9.59
C ALA A 27 -10.95 14.70 9.28
N THR A 28 -10.07 14.30 8.37
CA THR A 28 -8.91 15.09 7.93
C THR A 28 -9.34 16.42 7.31
N LEU A 29 -10.36 16.44 6.45
CA LEU A 29 -10.91 17.68 5.89
C LEU A 29 -11.48 18.60 6.97
N PHE A 30 -12.20 18.03 7.94
CA PHE A 30 -12.76 18.78 9.07
C PHE A 30 -11.65 19.39 9.94
N PHE A 31 -10.64 18.61 10.30
CA PHE A 31 -9.48 19.07 11.06
C PHE A 31 -8.68 20.12 10.29
N MET A 32 -8.44 19.93 9.00
CA MET A 32 -7.77 20.94 8.17
C MET A 32 -8.52 22.26 8.19
N ARG A 33 -9.85 22.23 8.00
CA ARG A 33 -10.68 23.44 8.03
C ARG A 33 -10.63 24.15 9.39
N TYR A 34 -10.50 23.41 10.49
CA TYR A 34 -10.47 23.98 11.84
C TYR A 34 -9.08 24.50 12.23
N LEU A 35 -8.02 23.72 11.98
CA LEU A 35 -6.64 24.05 12.33
C LEU A 35 -6.04 25.11 11.40
N PHE A 36 -6.27 25.01 10.09
CA PHE A 36 -5.69 25.89 9.08
C PHE A 36 -6.68 26.93 8.55
N LYS A 37 -7.65 27.33 9.38
CA LYS A 37 -8.70 28.30 9.01
C LYS A 37 -8.15 29.62 8.46
N GLU A 38 -6.98 30.05 8.96
CA GLU A 38 -6.35 31.33 8.59
C GLU A 38 -5.61 31.21 7.25
N GLU A 39 -4.91 30.10 7.01
CA GLU A 39 -4.25 29.82 5.74
C GLU A 39 -5.28 29.58 4.62
N LEU A 40 -6.38 28.88 4.93
CA LEU A 40 -7.47 28.63 3.99
C LEU A 40 -8.36 29.86 3.71
N ALA A 41 -8.27 30.91 4.54
CA ALA A 41 -8.99 32.17 4.33
C ALA A 41 -8.28 33.10 3.34
N VAL A 42 -7.03 32.80 2.97
CA VAL A 42 -6.28 33.57 1.97
C VAL A 42 -6.89 33.30 0.59
N VAL A 43 -7.50 34.32 0.01
CA VAL A 43 -8.01 34.25 -1.37
C VAL A 43 -6.79 34.19 -2.30
N PRO A 44 -6.65 33.17 -3.16
CA PRO A 44 -5.51 33.08 -4.05
C PRO A 44 -5.54 34.25 -5.04
N GLU A 45 -4.54 35.14 -4.94
CA GLU A 45 -4.36 36.28 -5.86
C GLU A 45 -3.65 35.87 -7.17
N GLY A 46 -3.33 34.58 -7.33
CA GLY A 46 -2.73 34.05 -8.54
C GLY A 46 -3.70 34.12 -9.72
N LYS A 47 -3.40 34.97 -10.70
CA LYS A 47 -3.97 34.80 -12.05
C LYS A 47 -3.44 33.48 -12.59
N PHE A 48 -4.34 32.61 -13.06
CA PHE A 48 -4.00 31.41 -13.82
C PHE A 48 -3.43 31.82 -15.21
N GLU A 49 -2.30 32.52 -15.24
CA GLU A 49 -1.67 33.00 -16.48
C GLU A 49 -0.76 31.95 -17.12
N ASP A 50 -0.34 30.92 -16.38
CA ASP A 50 0.39 29.77 -16.93
C ASP A 50 -0.55 28.61 -17.22
N SER A 51 -1.40 28.75 -18.25
CA SER A 51 -1.98 27.57 -18.87
C SER A 51 -0.83 26.81 -19.53
N ILE A 52 -0.33 25.76 -18.88
CA ILE A 52 0.69 24.88 -19.47
C ILE A 52 0.11 24.38 -20.81
N PRO A 53 0.68 24.77 -21.97
CA PRO A 53 0.11 24.40 -23.24
C PRO A 53 0.21 22.88 -23.37
N TYR A 54 -0.94 22.23 -23.60
CA TYR A 54 -0.97 20.79 -23.87
C TYR A 54 -0.03 20.49 -25.04
N LYS A 55 1.09 19.79 -24.79
CA LYS A 55 2.04 19.36 -25.84
C LYS A 55 1.31 18.61 -26.96
N ASP A 56 0.40 17.70 -26.62
CA ASP A 56 -0.44 16.98 -27.57
C ASP A 56 -1.80 16.58 -26.93
N LYS A 57 -2.90 17.20 -27.39
CA LYS A 57 -4.27 16.90 -26.93
C LYS A 57 -4.73 15.48 -27.33
N SER A 58 -4.23 14.94 -28.43
CA SER A 58 -4.56 13.59 -28.89
C SER A 58 -3.90 12.55 -27.97
N LEU A 59 -2.63 12.73 -27.64
CA LEU A 59 -1.93 11.84 -26.70
C LEU A 59 -2.55 11.91 -25.29
N TRP A 60 -2.92 13.11 -24.81
CA TRP A 60 -3.58 13.29 -23.51
C TRP A 60 -4.89 12.48 -23.40
N ASN A 61 -5.77 12.58 -24.39
CA ASN A 61 -7.04 11.85 -24.38
C ASN A 61 -6.85 10.33 -24.50
N LYS A 62 -5.85 9.88 -25.28
CA LYS A 62 -5.49 8.46 -25.37
C LYS A 62 -4.94 7.94 -24.04
N ALA A 63 -4.04 8.69 -23.40
CA ALA A 63 -3.50 8.35 -22.09
C ALA A 63 -4.60 8.26 -21.03
N LEU A 64 -5.53 9.22 -21.02
CA LEU A 64 -6.69 9.19 -20.12
C LEU A 64 -7.60 7.98 -20.39
N SER A 65 -7.79 7.61 -21.66
CA SER A 65 -8.57 6.43 -22.05
C SER A 65 -7.88 5.13 -21.60
N VAL A 66 -6.57 5.01 -21.77
CA VAL A 66 -5.78 3.87 -21.30
C VAL A 66 -5.81 3.79 -19.77
N LEU A 67 -5.67 4.91 -19.07
CA LEU A 67 -5.78 4.96 -17.61
C LEU A 67 -7.17 4.47 -17.14
N GLY A 68 -8.25 4.95 -17.77
CA GLY A 68 -9.61 4.50 -17.47
C GLY A 68 -9.77 2.99 -17.70
N LEU A 69 -9.26 2.48 -18.82
CA LEU A 69 -9.25 1.05 -19.11
C LEU A 69 -8.45 0.25 -18.07
N MET A 70 -7.28 0.74 -17.66
CA MET A 70 -6.44 0.13 -16.63
C MET A 70 -7.17 0.06 -15.29
N VAL A 71 -7.89 1.12 -14.89
CA VAL A 71 -8.69 1.11 -13.65
C VAL A 71 -9.77 0.02 -13.72
N ILE A 72 -10.47 -0.10 -14.85
CA ILE A 72 -11.48 -1.14 -15.06
C ILE A 72 -10.85 -2.54 -14.99
N LEU A 73 -9.76 -2.76 -15.73
CA LEU A 73 -8.99 -4.00 -15.70
C LEU A 73 -8.50 -4.34 -14.29
N PHE A 74 -8.06 -3.36 -13.52
CA PHE A 74 -7.61 -3.54 -12.15
C PHE A 74 -8.77 -3.91 -11.21
N MET A 75 -9.99 -3.42 -11.45
CA MET A 75 -11.16 -3.86 -10.69
C MET A 75 -11.54 -5.31 -10.99
N ILE A 76 -11.41 -5.76 -12.24
CA ILE A 76 -11.84 -7.09 -12.69
C ILE A 76 -10.70 -8.12 -12.80
N HIS A 77 -9.44 -7.75 -12.55
CA HIS A 77 -8.26 -8.59 -12.79
C HIS A 77 -8.41 -10.00 -12.19
N ASN A 78 -8.95 -10.10 -10.97
CA ASN A 78 -9.16 -11.39 -10.32
C ASN A 78 -10.16 -12.31 -11.06
N THR A 79 -11.20 -11.75 -11.70
CA THR A 79 -12.15 -12.54 -12.51
C THR A 79 -11.53 -13.08 -13.81
N ILE A 80 -10.47 -12.42 -14.29
CA ILE A 80 -9.71 -12.81 -15.48
C ILE A 80 -8.51 -13.69 -15.07
N HIS A 81 -8.35 -13.99 -13.77
CA HIS A 81 -7.16 -14.64 -13.20
C HIS A 81 -5.86 -13.94 -13.58
N TRP A 82 -5.92 -12.62 -13.72
CA TRP A 82 -4.77 -11.80 -14.00
C TRP A 82 -4.19 -11.26 -12.70
N GLU A 83 -2.88 -11.34 -12.57
CA GLU A 83 -2.12 -10.63 -11.56
C GLU A 83 -2.11 -9.11 -11.82
N PRO A 84 -2.05 -8.27 -10.77
CA PRO A 84 -2.00 -6.81 -10.91
C PRO A 84 -0.91 -6.28 -11.85
N TRP A 85 0.26 -6.94 -11.88
CA TRP A 85 1.38 -6.53 -12.74
C TRP A 85 1.08 -6.73 -14.23
N MET A 86 0.25 -7.71 -14.60
CA MET A 86 -0.15 -7.94 -15.99
C MET A 86 -1.07 -6.84 -16.51
N VAL A 87 -1.94 -6.29 -15.64
CA VAL A 87 -2.76 -5.12 -15.95
C VAL A 87 -1.87 -3.90 -16.21
N ALA A 88 -0.88 -3.67 -15.35
CA ALA A 88 0.09 -2.59 -15.52
C ALA A 88 0.88 -2.72 -16.83
N GLY A 89 1.40 -3.92 -17.12
CA GLY A 89 2.14 -4.21 -18.35
C GLY A 89 1.29 -4.02 -19.61
N THR A 90 0.02 -4.44 -19.58
CA THR A 90 -0.91 -4.25 -20.71
C THR A 90 -1.17 -2.76 -20.95
N GLY A 91 -1.35 -1.98 -19.88
CA GLY A 91 -1.51 -0.53 -19.97
C GLY A 91 -0.29 0.17 -20.59
N LEU A 92 0.91 -0.23 -20.17
CA LEU A 92 2.16 0.26 -20.75
C LEU A 92 2.23 -0.06 -22.25
N ILE A 93 2.03 -1.31 -22.64
CA ILE A 93 2.09 -1.75 -24.06
C ILE A 93 1.07 -0.99 -24.92
N LEU A 94 -0.18 -0.86 -24.45
CA LEU A 94 -1.23 -0.15 -25.16
C LEU A 94 -0.87 1.33 -25.35
N LEU A 95 -0.37 1.98 -24.29
CA LEU A 95 0.05 3.38 -24.37
C LEU A 95 1.22 3.54 -25.33
N THR A 96 2.18 2.61 -25.31
CA THR A 96 3.35 2.63 -26.21
C THR A 96 2.96 2.50 -27.67
N ILE A 97 1.98 1.64 -28.01
CA ILE A 97 1.49 1.49 -29.38
C ILE A 97 0.70 2.71 -29.84
N LEU A 98 -0.07 3.33 -28.94
CA LEU A 98 -0.93 4.47 -29.26
C LEU A 98 -0.19 5.80 -29.36
N ALA A 99 0.99 5.89 -28.72
CA ALA A 99 1.89 7.01 -28.79
C ALA A 99 2.78 6.87 -30.04
N LYS A 100 2.60 7.80 -30.98
CA LYS A 100 3.22 7.75 -32.31
C LYS A 100 4.72 8.04 -32.30
N GLU A 101 5.17 8.83 -31.32
CA GLU A 101 6.56 9.21 -31.08
C GLU A 101 6.79 9.12 -29.57
N ILE A 102 7.33 7.99 -29.12
CA ILE A 102 7.92 7.91 -27.79
C ILE A 102 9.42 8.01 -27.99
N GLU A 103 10.01 9.08 -27.47
CA GLU A 103 11.45 9.12 -27.23
C GLU A 103 11.74 8.11 -26.11
N PHE A 104 12.02 6.87 -26.49
CA PHE A 104 12.37 5.80 -25.55
C PHE A 104 13.51 6.20 -24.63
N GLU A 105 14.39 7.10 -25.09
CA GLU A 105 15.50 7.65 -24.33
C GLU A 105 15.02 8.51 -23.14
N ASP A 106 14.00 9.34 -23.33
CA ASP A 106 13.39 10.14 -22.25
C ASP A 106 12.62 9.25 -21.27
N VAL A 107 11.90 8.24 -21.76
CA VAL A 107 11.21 7.26 -20.89
C VAL A 107 12.22 6.46 -20.06
N MET A 108 13.30 6.00 -20.68
CA MET A 108 14.36 5.25 -20.00
C MET A 108 15.09 6.11 -18.97
N LYS A 109 15.37 7.36 -19.30
CA LYS A 109 15.98 8.34 -18.39
C LYS A 109 15.10 8.58 -17.16
N ASN A 110 13.78 8.70 -17.35
CA ASN A 110 12.85 8.80 -16.24
C ASN A 110 12.77 7.50 -15.42
N MET A 111 12.72 6.32 -16.05
CA MET A 111 12.77 5.02 -15.36
C MET A 111 14.08 4.77 -14.58
N THR A 112 15.18 5.41 -14.96
CA THR A 112 16.49 5.19 -14.31
C THR A 112 16.46 5.62 -12.84
N HIS A 113 15.60 6.58 -12.48
CA HIS A 113 15.40 7.04 -11.10
C HIS A 113 14.75 5.97 -10.20
N GLU A 114 14.04 5.02 -10.79
CA GLU A 114 13.32 3.95 -10.08
C GLU A 114 14.17 2.67 -9.90
N ILE A 115 15.29 2.54 -10.62
CA ILE A 115 16.16 1.35 -10.54
C ILE A 115 16.71 1.11 -9.12
N PRO A 116 17.17 2.14 -8.38
CA PRO A 116 17.58 1.96 -6.98
C PRO A 116 16.47 1.41 -6.09
N LEU A 117 15.23 1.86 -6.28
CA LEU A 117 14.06 1.39 -5.54
C LEU A 117 13.78 -0.08 -5.83
N LEU A 118 13.84 -0.49 -7.10
CA LEU A 118 13.69 -1.89 -7.52
C LEU A 118 14.79 -2.77 -6.92
N MET A 119 16.05 -2.33 -6.98
CA MET A 119 17.18 -3.07 -6.39
C MET A 119 17.03 -3.19 -4.86
N PHE A 120 16.55 -2.14 -4.19
CA PHE A 120 16.21 -2.19 -2.77
C PHE A 120 15.14 -3.24 -2.48
N PHE A 121 14.03 -3.29 -3.24
CA PHE A 121 13.00 -4.30 -3.03
C PHE A 121 13.49 -5.72 -3.30
N VAL A 122 14.32 -5.93 -4.33
CA VAL A 122 14.93 -7.24 -4.60
C VAL A 122 15.81 -7.68 -3.42
N ALA A 123 16.68 -6.79 -2.91
CA ALA A 123 17.51 -7.09 -1.75
C ALA A 123 16.68 -7.36 -0.48
N LEU A 124 15.64 -6.56 -0.26
CA LEU A 124 14.73 -6.72 0.87
C LEU A 124 13.99 -8.06 0.80
N PHE A 125 13.43 -8.43 -0.35
CA PHE A 125 12.74 -9.72 -0.50
C PHE A 125 13.70 -10.91 -0.39
N MET A 126 14.94 -10.79 -0.87
CA MET A 126 15.97 -11.81 -0.60
C MET A 126 16.27 -11.95 0.89
N LEU A 127 16.36 -10.84 1.63
CA LEU A 127 16.58 -10.86 3.08
C LEU A 127 15.38 -11.51 3.79
N VAL A 128 14.16 -11.08 3.47
CA VAL A 128 12.93 -11.63 4.05
C VAL A 128 12.82 -13.13 3.78
N GLY A 129 13.04 -13.58 2.54
CA GLY A 129 13.03 -15.00 2.20
C GLY A 129 14.16 -15.80 2.88
N GLY A 130 15.33 -15.21 3.07
CA GLY A 130 16.42 -15.83 3.83
C GLY A 130 16.09 -15.99 5.32
N VAL A 131 15.46 -14.98 5.93
CA VAL A 131 15.02 -15.03 7.32
C VAL A 131 13.86 -16.03 7.50
N GLU A 132 12.93 -16.10 6.54
CA GLU A 132 11.86 -17.10 6.51
C GLU A 132 12.42 -18.53 6.44
N GLY A 133 13.36 -18.79 5.52
CA GLY A 133 14.02 -20.10 5.39
C GLY A 133 14.80 -20.53 6.63
N SER A 134 15.23 -19.59 7.48
CA SER A 134 15.91 -19.87 8.75
C SER A 134 14.99 -20.30 9.90
N LYS A 135 13.66 -20.31 9.69
CA LYS A 135 12.63 -20.52 10.72
C LYS A 135 12.66 -19.50 11.88
N PHE A 136 13.45 -18.43 11.76
CA PHE A 136 13.51 -17.36 12.76
C PHE A 136 12.14 -16.71 12.99
N LEU A 137 11.31 -16.62 11.95
CA LEU A 137 9.96 -16.03 12.06
C LEU A 137 8.96 -16.94 12.79
N GLU A 138 9.13 -18.26 12.67
CA GLU A 138 8.40 -19.23 13.51
C GLU A 138 8.80 -19.06 14.98
N TYR A 139 10.09 -18.88 15.24
CA TYR A 139 10.62 -18.61 16.58
C TYR A 139 10.08 -17.29 17.16
N LEU A 140 9.99 -16.22 16.36
CA LEU A 140 9.37 -14.97 16.80
C LEU A 140 7.88 -15.14 17.12
N GLY A 141 7.16 -15.92 16.31
CA GLY A 141 5.75 -16.25 16.56
C GLY A 141 5.53 -16.91 17.92
N GLN A 142 6.45 -17.76 18.36
CA GLN A 142 6.37 -18.42 19.68
C GLN A 142 6.40 -17.45 20.88
N PHE A 143 6.90 -16.21 20.73
CA PHE A 143 6.79 -15.21 21.81
C PHE A 143 5.42 -14.57 21.89
N ILE A 144 4.67 -14.57 20.79
CA ILE A 144 3.34 -13.95 20.69
C ILE A 144 2.26 -14.96 21.08
N VAL A 145 2.47 -16.24 20.76
CA VAL A 145 1.53 -17.36 21.04
C VAL A 145 1.08 -17.46 22.51
N PRO A 146 1.94 -17.36 23.54
CA PRO A 146 1.54 -17.45 24.95
C PRO A 146 0.61 -16.31 25.40
N PHE A 147 0.61 -15.20 24.67
CA PHE A 147 -0.30 -14.09 24.93
C PHE A 147 -1.63 -14.27 24.20
N LEU A 148 -1.63 -14.91 23.04
CA LEU A 148 -2.80 -15.10 22.19
C LEU A 148 -3.62 -16.34 22.52
N ILE A 149 -2.97 -17.40 23.01
CA ILE A 149 -3.57 -18.71 23.23
C ILE A 149 -3.56 -19.03 24.71
N ASP A 150 -4.71 -19.42 25.24
CA ASP A 150 -4.82 -19.90 26.60
C ASP A 150 -4.06 -21.23 26.73
N PRO A 151 -3.03 -21.31 27.59
CA PRO A 151 -2.24 -22.53 27.76
C PRO A 151 -3.03 -23.72 28.30
N VAL A 152 -4.24 -23.50 28.85
CA VAL A 152 -5.10 -24.55 29.41
C VAL A 152 -6.13 -25.04 28.39
N SER A 153 -6.78 -24.15 27.65
CA SER A 153 -7.84 -24.50 26.71
C SER A 153 -7.38 -24.64 25.25
N GLY A 154 -6.17 -24.16 24.92
CA GLY A 154 -5.66 -24.11 23.54
C GLY A 154 -6.48 -23.18 22.63
N ALA A 155 -7.43 -22.44 23.20
CA ALA A 155 -8.29 -21.52 22.48
C ALA A 155 -7.68 -20.13 22.42
N VAL A 156 -7.99 -19.39 21.35
CA VAL A 156 -7.61 -17.99 21.23
C VAL A 156 -8.35 -17.16 22.27
N ILE A 157 -7.60 -16.46 23.11
CA ILE A 157 -8.17 -15.53 24.10
C ILE A 157 -8.64 -14.29 23.34
N GLN A 158 -9.95 -14.13 23.18
CA GLN A 158 -10.52 -13.04 22.37
C GLN A 158 -10.10 -11.64 22.84
N GLU A 159 -10.02 -11.43 24.16
CA GLU A 159 -9.59 -10.15 24.73
C GLU A 159 -8.13 -9.83 24.34
N ASN A 160 -7.23 -10.80 24.50
CA ASN A 160 -5.83 -10.64 24.15
C ASN A 160 -5.64 -10.51 22.63
N PHE A 161 -6.44 -11.21 21.83
CA PHE A 161 -6.43 -11.08 20.38
C PHE A 161 -6.82 -9.68 19.91
N MET A 162 -7.85 -9.08 20.50
CA MET A 162 -8.23 -7.69 20.20
C MET A 162 -7.12 -6.71 20.60
N ILE A 163 -6.51 -6.90 21.78
CA ILE A 163 -5.37 -6.10 22.23
C ILE A 163 -4.19 -6.24 21.26
N THR A 164 -3.86 -7.46 20.84
CA THR A 164 -2.79 -7.70 19.86
C THR A 164 -3.09 -7.02 18.53
N CYS A 165 -4.33 -7.04 18.04
CA CYS A 165 -4.73 -6.33 16.83
C CYS A 165 -4.53 -4.81 16.97
N ILE A 166 -4.91 -4.23 18.10
CA ILE A 166 -4.76 -2.80 18.38
C ILE A 166 -3.28 -2.42 18.51
N VAL A 167 -2.50 -3.21 19.25
CA VAL A 167 -1.04 -2.99 19.41
C VAL A 167 -0.34 -3.11 18.06
N LEU A 168 -0.66 -4.14 17.27
CA LEU A 168 -0.11 -4.31 15.92
C LEU A 168 -0.42 -3.09 15.05
N MET A 169 -1.67 -2.61 15.06
CA MET A 169 -2.08 -1.43 14.30
C MET A 169 -1.28 -0.18 14.69
N TRP A 170 -1.10 0.08 15.99
CA TRP A 170 -0.36 1.25 16.47
C TRP A 170 1.14 1.15 16.21
N VAL A 171 1.75 -0.01 16.48
CA VAL A 171 3.16 -0.26 16.16
C VAL A 171 3.39 -0.12 14.67
N ALA A 172 2.51 -0.69 13.85
CA ALA A 172 2.56 -0.54 12.41
C ALA A 172 2.47 0.93 11.99
N ALA A 173 1.56 1.72 12.58
CA ALA A 173 1.43 3.14 12.27
C ALA A 173 2.69 3.95 12.63
N ILE A 174 3.28 3.71 13.81
CA ILE A 174 4.48 4.42 14.25
C ILE A 174 5.69 4.02 13.42
N MET A 175 5.87 2.72 13.16
CA MET A 175 6.99 2.22 12.37
C MET A 175 6.89 2.64 10.90
N SER A 176 5.68 2.65 10.33
CA SER A 176 5.37 3.16 8.99
C SER A 176 5.59 4.68 8.87
N ALA A 177 5.49 5.42 9.98
CA ALA A 177 5.89 6.83 9.98
C ALA A 177 7.41 6.99 9.89
N ALA A 178 8.21 5.99 10.27
CA ALA A 178 9.68 6.04 10.24
C ALA A 178 10.31 5.32 9.03
N ILE A 179 9.63 4.31 8.50
CA ILE A 179 10.08 3.41 7.42
C ILE A 179 8.97 3.37 6.35
N ASP A 180 9.35 3.27 5.08
CA ASP A 180 8.38 3.09 4.00
C ASP A 180 7.45 1.88 4.23
N ASN A 181 6.22 2.02 3.74
CA ASN A 181 5.11 1.11 3.93
C ASN A 181 5.35 -0.26 3.29
N ILE A 182 6.03 -0.27 2.15
CA ILE A 182 6.34 -1.47 1.37
C ILE A 182 7.30 -2.39 2.12
N PRO A 183 8.51 -1.96 2.54
CA PRO A 183 9.44 -2.83 3.23
C PRO A 183 8.94 -3.26 4.61
N PHE A 184 8.24 -2.39 5.33
CA PHE A 184 7.65 -2.75 6.61
C PHE A 184 6.59 -3.84 6.45
N THR A 185 5.67 -3.70 5.48
CA THR A 185 4.64 -4.71 5.20
C THR A 185 5.27 -6.05 4.78
N ALA A 186 6.32 -6.01 3.96
CA ALA A 186 7.05 -7.21 3.52
C ALA A 186 7.58 -8.04 4.70
N ALA A 187 8.16 -7.37 5.71
CA ALA A 187 8.70 -8.03 6.89
C ALA A 187 7.60 -8.60 7.82
N MET A 188 6.43 -7.95 7.85
CA MET A 188 5.31 -8.36 8.72
C MET A 188 4.49 -9.53 8.14
N ILE A 189 4.38 -9.64 6.81
CA ILE A 189 3.64 -10.74 6.15
C ILE A 189 4.03 -12.12 6.71
N PRO A 190 5.31 -12.52 6.73
CA PRO A 190 5.67 -13.85 7.17
C PRO A 190 5.56 -14.04 8.70
N ILE A 191 5.66 -12.96 9.49
CA ILE A 191 5.38 -13.00 10.94
C ILE A 191 3.90 -13.28 11.19
N ILE A 192 3.00 -12.64 10.43
CA ILE A 192 1.56 -12.91 10.55
C ILE A 192 1.24 -14.31 10.04
N ALA A 193 1.84 -14.75 8.93
CA ALA A 193 1.65 -16.10 8.39
C ALA A 193 2.10 -17.18 9.38
N SER A 194 3.16 -16.97 10.18
CA SER A 194 3.56 -17.94 11.20
C SER A 194 2.52 -18.11 12.31
N LEU A 195 1.72 -17.07 12.62
CA LEU A 195 0.62 -17.16 13.59
C LEU A 195 -0.58 -17.96 13.04
N GLU A 196 -0.77 -18.01 11.72
CA GLU A 196 -1.80 -18.87 11.09
C GLU A 196 -1.58 -20.34 11.42
N THR A 197 -0.32 -20.78 11.46
CA THR A 197 0.05 -22.17 11.76
C THR A 197 -0.38 -22.63 13.15
N VAL A 198 -0.66 -21.68 14.05
CA VAL A 198 -1.08 -21.91 15.44
C VAL A 198 -2.59 -21.70 15.61
N GLY A 199 -3.34 -21.56 14.51
CA GLY A 199 -4.80 -21.44 14.51
C GLY A 199 -5.34 -20.03 14.79
N VAL A 200 -4.49 -19.00 14.72
CA VAL A 200 -4.91 -17.60 14.88
C VAL A 200 -5.56 -17.11 13.58
N ASN A 201 -6.67 -16.38 13.70
CA ASN A 201 -7.29 -15.74 12.53
C ASN A 201 -6.42 -14.58 12.03
N ILE A 202 -5.62 -14.85 11.02
CA ILE A 202 -4.71 -13.86 10.43
C ILE A 202 -5.43 -12.75 9.66
N ALA A 203 -6.66 -12.99 9.17
CA ALA A 203 -7.36 -12.01 8.35
C ALA A 203 -7.58 -10.69 9.12
N ALA A 204 -7.96 -10.76 10.40
CA ALA A 204 -8.11 -9.56 11.23
C ALA A 204 -6.77 -8.83 11.44
N LEU A 205 -5.66 -9.56 11.66
CA LEU A 205 -4.33 -8.99 11.78
C LEU A 205 -3.88 -8.31 10.48
N CYS A 206 -4.20 -8.89 9.32
CA CYS A 206 -3.94 -8.30 8.01
C CYS A 206 -4.69 -6.97 7.82
N TRP A 207 -5.96 -6.88 8.26
CA TRP A 207 -6.72 -5.61 8.21
C TRP A 207 -6.14 -4.56 9.15
N CYS A 208 -5.77 -4.94 10.37
CA CYS A 208 -5.13 -4.04 11.34
C CYS A 208 -3.77 -3.55 10.85
N LEU A 209 -2.96 -4.43 10.24
CA LEU A 209 -1.71 -4.05 9.60
C LEU A 209 -1.96 -3.08 8.44
N ALA A 210 -2.90 -3.40 7.54
CA ALA A 210 -3.24 -2.54 6.40
C ALA A 210 -3.69 -1.14 6.83
N LEU A 211 -4.50 -1.05 7.88
CA LEU A 211 -4.95 0.22 8.46
C LEU A 211 -3.79 0.98 9.14
N GLY A 212 -3.01 0.29 9.97
CA GLY A 212 -1.87 0.89 10.69
C GLY A 212 -0.85 1.47 9.72
N VAL A 213 -0.38 0.68 8.76
CA VAL A 213 0.58 1.12 7.73
C VAL A 213 -0.03 2.19 6.81
N GLY A 214 -1.28 2.01 6.36
CA GLY A 214 -1.93 2.97 5.47
C GLY A 214 -2.14 4.35 6.08
N MET A 215 -2.38 4.42 7.39
CA MET A 215 -2.51 5.69 8.11
C MET A 215 -1.16 6.24 8.58
N GLY A 216 -0.27 5.38 9.05
CA GLY A 216 1.04 5.71 9.60
C GLY A 216 1.99 6.42 8.63
N GLY A 217 1.94 6.05 7.34
CA GLY A 217 2.77 6.68 6.31
C GLY A 217 2.54 8.19 6.17
N ASN A 218 1.41 8.71 6.65
CA ASN A 218 1.14 10.16 6.65
C ASN A 218 1.82 10.92 7.81
N GLY A 219 2.47 10.21 8.75
CA GLY A 219 3.01 10.78 9.97
C GLY A 219 4.32 11.56 9.80
N THR A 220 5.14 11.23 8.78
CA THR A 220 6.36 11.99 8.48
C THR A 220 6.62 12.06 6.98
N HIS A 221 7.50 12.99 6.59
CA HIS A 221 8.01 13.12 5.22
C HIS A 221 8.80 11.89 4.72
N ILE A 222 9.29 11.02 5.62
CA ILE A 222 10.03 9.80 5.28
C ILE A 222 9.06 8.62 5.05
N GLY A 223 7.96 8.55 5.81
CA GLY A 223 6.99 7.46 5.76
C GLY A 223 6.02 7.51 4.58
N SER A 224 5.73 8.71 4.06
CA SER A 224 5.01 8.87 2.80
C SER A 224 6.06 8.88 1.70
N THR A 225 5.95 7.99 0.72
CA THR A 225 6.90 7.74 -0.38
C THR A 225 7.15 8.95 -1.33
N LEU A 226 6.86 10.17 -0.88
CA LEU A 226 7.06 11.47 -1.49
C LEU A 226 8.54 11.91 -1.58
N MET A 227 9.49 11.10 -1.09
CA MET A 227 10.93 11.40 -1.21
C MET A 227 11.61 10.73 -2.42
N PHE A 228 10.92 9.84 -3.16
CA PHE A 228 11.51 9.13 -4.31
C PHE A 228 10.97 9.56 -5.68
N ILE A 229 10.15 10.61 -5.76
CA ILE A 229 9.69 11.24 -7.02
C ILE A 229 10.19 12.68 -7.05
#